data_AF-A0A7X1NPY2-F1
#
_entry.id   AF-A0A7X1NPY2-F1
#
_cell.length_a   1.000
_cell.length_b   1.000
_cell.length_c   1.000
_cell.angle_alpha   90.00
_cell.angle_beta   90.00
_cell.angle_gamma   90.00
#
_symmetry.space_group_name_H-M   'P 1'
#
loop_
_entity.id
_entity.type
_entity.pdbx_description
1 polymer ?
#
loop_
_entity_poly.entity_id
_entity_poly.type
_entity_poly.pdbx_seq_one_letter_code
_entity_poly.pdbx_strand_id
1 'polypeptide(L)'
;MAAQRKSAQQVAAREKARAKAQELTEGHERLIDLAAEFFEQEQQAEQIRAEAQERADAILAKAEQDAEAAAKEAGAKVQQMLDTGERRAAVAARLGLSTAQMKRALDGAGTSSPAEAGRTEPALAATADDVAEQVAAETKAA
;
A
#
# COMPACT_ATOMS: atom_id res chain seq x y z
N MET A 1 73.84 10.37 36.73
CA MET A 1 72.46 9.89 37.00
C MET A 1 71.34 10.60 36.21
N ALA A 2 71.58 11.66 35.43
CA ALA A 2 70.49 12.41 34.76
C ALA A 2 70.02 11.84 33.40
N ALA A 3 70.90 11.18 32.63
CA ALA A 3 70.59 10.68 31.29
C ALA A 3 69.56 9.52 31.28
N GLN A 4 69.63 8.62 32.27
CA GLN A 4 68.72 7.47 32.40
C GLN A 4 67.27 7.88 32.73
N ARG A 5 67.07 9.03 33.39
CA ARG A 5 65.73 9.54 33.69
C ARG A 5 65.04 10.15 32.46
N LYS A 6 65.80 10.82 31.58
CA LYS A 6 65.28 11.34 30.30
C LYS A 6 64.87 10.22 29.34
N SER A 7 65.61 9.12 29.28
CA SER A 7 65.23 7.97 28.45
C SER A 7 64.01 7.24 29.00
N ALA A 8 63.90 7.06 30.33
CA ALA A 8 62.73 6.46 30.96
C ALA A 8 61.44 7.27 30.70
N GLN A 9 61.52 8.60 30.75
CA GLN A 9 60.39 9.47 30.41
C GLN A 9 59.99 9.41 28.93
N GLN A 10 60.95 9.28 28.00
CA GLN A 10 60.63 9.11 26.58
C GLN A 10 59.98 7.75 26.28
N VAL A 11 60.41 6.68 26.94
CA VAL A 11 59.81 5.35 26.79
C VAL A 11 58.38 5.36 27.32
N ALA A 12 58.15 5.91 28.53
CA ALA A 12 56.81 6.03 29.10
C ALA A 12 55.85 6.90 28.25
N ALA A 13 56.36 7.98 27.64
CA ALA A 13 55.57 8.81 26.73
C ALA A 13 55.17 8.06 25.45
N ARG A 14 56.08 7.26 24.87
CA ARG A 14 55.80 6.41 23.70
C ARG A 14 54.81 5.29 24.02
N GLU A 15 54.95 4.65 25.18
CA GLU A 15 54.01 3.61 25.64
C GLU A 15 52.61 4.19 25.85
N LYS A 16 52.50 5.34 26.51
CA LYS A 16 51.21 6.04 26.69
C LYS A 16 50.57 6.46 25.37
N ALA A 17 51.37 6.92 24.40
CA ALA A 17 50.88 7.26 23.07
C ALA A 17 50.38 6.02 22.31
N ARG A 18 51.09 4.89 22.42
CA ARG A 18 50.66 3.61 21.83
C ARG A 18 49.37 3.09 22.45
N ALA A 19 49.28 3.09 23.78
CA ALA A 19 48.06 2.66 24.48
C ALA A 19 46.84 3.50 24.08
N LYS A 20 47.00 4.83 23.98
CA LYS A 20 45.92 5.72 23.53
C LYS A 20 45.54 5.49 22.07
N ALA A 21 46.50 5.21 21.20
CA ALA A 21 46.22 4.87 19.80
C ALA A 21 45.46 3.54 19.66
N GLN A 22 45.84 2.53 20.47
CA GLN A 22 45.13 1.25 20.53
C GLN A 22 43.69 1.43 21.03
N GLU A 23 43.49 2.15 22.13
CA GLU A 23 42.16 2.42 22.69
C GLU A 23 41.23 3.13 21.68
N LEU A 24 41.74 4.12 20.95
CA LEU A 24 40.98 4.78 19.89
C LEU A 24 40.65 3.82 18.75
N THR A 25 41.60 2.94 18.37
CA THR A 25 41.40 1.98 17.28
C THR A 25 40.34 0.94 17.66
N GLU A 26 40.43 0.37 18.87
CA GLU A 26 39.42 -0.57 19.40
C GLU A 26 38.04 0.09 19.49
N GLY A 27 37.97 1.36 19.90
CA GLY A 27 36.72 2.13 19.91
C GLY A 27 36.14 2.31 18.52
N HIS A 28 36.97 2.58 17.51
CA HIS A 28 36.54 2.69 16.12
C HIS A 28 36.07 1.36 15.54
N GLU A 29 36.78 0.26 15.81
CA GLU A 29 36.37 -1.08 15.38
C GLU A 29 34.99 -1.45 15.93
N ARG A 30 34.75 -1.22 17.24
CA ARG A 30 33.42 -1.45 17.84
C ARG A 30 32.32 -0.60 17.21
N LEU A 31 32.61 0.64 16.83
CA LEU A 31 31.63 1.50 16.16
C LEU A 31 31.34 1.01 14.74
N ILE A 32 32.34 0.47 14.03
CA ILE A 32 32.15 -0.13 12.71
C ILE A 32 31.27 -1.37 12.82
N ASP A 33 31.51 -2.24 13.80
CA ASP A 33 30.71 -3.45 14.02
C ASP A 33 29.26 -3.10 14.36
N LEU A 34 29.04 -2.15 15.28
CA LEU A 34 27.70 -1.68 15.63
C LEU A 34 26.98 -1.02 14.45
N ALA A 35 27.70 -0.30 13.60
CA ALA A 35 27.11 0.30 12.40
C ALA A 35 26.70 -0.78 11.38
N ALA A 36 27.53 -1.83 11.20
CA ALA A 36 27.18 -2.96 10.35
C ALA A 36 25.92 -3.66 10.86
N GLU A 37 25.85 -3.98 12.15
CA GLU A 37 24.66 -4.57 12.78
C GLU A 37 23.42 -3.69 12.63
N PHE A 38 23.56 -2.37 12.77
CA PHE A 38 22.46 -1.43 12.58
C PHE A 38 21.88 -1.52 11.16
N PHE A 39 22.72 -1.46 10.12
CA PHE A 39 22.24 -1.52 8.74
C PHE A 39 21.64 -2.87 8.39
N GLU A 40 22.19 -3.97 8.91
CA GLU A 40 21.60 -5.30 8.74
C GLU A 40 20.20 -5.35 9.38
N GLN A 41 20.04 -4.84 10.59
CA GLN A 41 18.75 -4.80 11.29
C GLN A 41 17.75 -3.87 10.60
N GLU A 42 18.19 -2.71 10.11
CA GLU A 42 17.35 -1.78 9.34
C GLU A 42 16.83 -2.46 8.07
N GLN A 43 17.71 -3.11 7.31
CA GLN A 43 17.34 -3.84 6.10
C GLN A 43 16.40 -5.01 6.40
N GLN A 44 16.61 -5.74 7.50
CA GLN A 44 15.70 -6.81 7.93
C GLN A 44 14.32 -6.24 8.31
N ALA A 45 14.28 -5.10 9.00
CA ALA A 45 13.02 -4.45 9.37
C ALA A 45 12.23 -3.99 8.13
N GLU A 46 12.91 -3.43 7.12
CA GLU A 46 12.29 -3.08 5.85
C GLU A 46 11.74 -4.29 5.11
N GLN A 47 12.50 -5.38 5.03
CA GLN A 47 12.04 -6.63 4.42
C GLN A 47 10.80 -7.18 5.12
N ILE A 48 10.79 -7.22 6.45
CA ILE A 48 9.63 -7.67 7.23
C ILE A 48 8.40 -6.82 6.93
N ARG A 49 8.56 -5.49 6.83
CA ARG A 49 7.45 -4.58 6.49
C ARG A 49 6.95 -4.81 5.07
N ALA A 50 7.85 -4.96 4.11
CA ALA A 50 7.49 -5.22 2.71
C ALA A 50 6.73 -6.55 2.56
N GLU A 51 7.23 -7.63 3.16
CA GLU A 51 6.55 -8.93 3.15
C GLU A 51 5.18 -8.88 3.85
N ALA A 52 5.08 -8.17 4.98
CA ALA A 52 3.81 -8.03 5.69
C ALA A 52 2.78 -7.28 4.84
N GLN A 53 3.20 -6.23 4.13
CA GLN A 53 2.33 -5.48 3.24
C GLN A 53 1.90 -6.31 2.03
N GLU A 54 2.82 -7.03 1.38
CA GLU A 54 2.49 -7.93 0.27
C GLU A 54 1.45 -8.98 0.68
N ARG A 55 1.62 -9.59 1.87
CA ARG A 55 0.65 -10.57 2.39
C ARG A 55 -0.69 -9.93 2.71
N ALA A 56 -0.71 -8.71 3.27
CA ALA A 56 -1.95 -7.99 3.54
C ALA A 56 -2.71 -7.70 2.24
N ASP A 57 -2.01 -7.19 1.22
CA ASP A 57 -2.58 -6.88 -0.08
C ASP A 57 -3.12 -8.14 -0.76
N ALA A 58 -2.39 -9.26 -0.68
CA ALA A 58 -2.87 -10.54 -1.21
C ALA A 58 -4.14 -11.05 -0.50
N ILE A 59 -4.22 -10.88 0.82
CA ILE A 59 -5.43 -11.24 1.59
C ILE A 59 -6.60 -10.34 1.22
N LEU A 60 -6.38 -9.04 1.10
CA LEU A 60 -7.42 -8.08 0.73
C LEU A 60 -7.95 -8.36 -0.68
N ALA A 61 -7.05 -8.56 -1.65
CA ALA A 61 -7.43 -8.88 -3.02
C ALA A 61 -8.25 -10.18 -3.09
N LYS A 62 -7.85 -11.21 -2.34
CA LYS A 62 -8.61 -12.47 -2.27
C LYS A 62 -9.97 -12.27 -1.60
N ALA A 63 -10.03 -11.53 -0.50
CA ALA A 63 -11.27 -11.25 0.21
C ALA A 63 -12.26 -10.46 -0.66
N GLU A 64 -11.77 -9.52 -1.48
CA GLU A 64 -12.58 -8.78 -2.45
C GLU A 64 -13.14 -9.71 -3.53
N GLN A 65 -12.32 -10.60 -4.10
CA GLN A 65 -12.77 -11.60 -5.07
C GLN A 65 -13.82 -12.55 -4.48
N ASP A 66 -13.57 -13.06 -3.28
CA ASP A 66 -14.49 -13.95 -2.57
C ASP A 66 -15.81 -13.23 -2.23
N ALA A 67 -15.75 -11.96 -1.83
CA ALA A 67 -16.93 -11.15 -1.58
C ALA A 67 -17.74 -10.88 -2.85
N GLU A 68 -17.07 -10.60 -3.97
CA GLU A 68 -17.73 -10.41 -5.27
C GLU A 68 -18.40 -11.71 -5.75
N ALA A 69 -17.72 -12.86 -5.60
CA ALA A 69 -18.29 -14.16 -5.91
C ALA A 69 -19.52 -14.46 -5.05
N ALA A 70 -19.43 -14.24 -3.73
CA ALA A 70 -20.56 -14.42 -2.83
C ALA A 70 -21.74 -13.48 -3.16
N ALA A 71 -21.47 -12.24 -3.57
CA ALA A 71 -22.50 -11.30 -4.01
C ALA A 71 -23.21 -11.77 -5.28
N LYS A 72 -22.45 -12.28 -6.27
CA LYS A 72 -23.00 -12.88 -7.49
C LYS A 72 -23.89 -14.08 -7.18
N GLU A 73 -23.43 -14.99 -6.32
CA GLU A 73 -24.20 -16.15 -5.89
C GLU A 73 -25.49 -15.77 -5.15
N ALA A 74 -25.41 -14.77 -4.26
CA ALA A 74 -26.57 -14.24 -3.56
C ALA A 74 -27.61 -13.68 -4.55
N GLY A 75 -27.16 -12.90 -5.54
CA GLY A 75 -28.03 -12.39 -6.59
C GLY A 75 -28.65 -13.49 -7.46
N ALA A 76 -27.89 -14.54 -7.79
CA ALA A 76 -28.41 -15.71 -8.49
C ALA A 76 -29.51 -16.43 -7.69
N LYS A 77 -29.36 -16.56 -6.37
CA LYS A 77 -30.42 -17.11 -5.50
C LYS A 77 -31.66 -16.22 -5.45
N VAL A 78 -31.47 -14.89 -5.40
CA VAL A 78 -32.60 -13.94 -5.50
C VAL A 78 -33.33 -14.11 -6.83
N GLN A 79 -32.61 -14.27 -7.94
CA GLN A 79 -33.21 -14.52 -9.25
C GLN A 79 -34.00 -15.84 -9.25
N GLN A 80 -33.44 -16.93 -8.72
CA GLN A 80 -34.17 -18.20 -8.58
C GLN A 80 -35.45 -18.07 -7.75
N MET A 81 -35.44 -17.24 -6.70
CA MET A 81 -36.66 -16.96 -5.92
C MET A 81 -37.72 -16.24 -6.76
N LEU A 82 -37.31 -15.31 -7.64
CA LEU A 82 -38.24 -14.63 -8.55
C LEU A 82 -38.78 -15.56 -9.64
N ASP A 83 -37.95 -16.49 -10.12
CA ASP A 83 -38.34 -17.47 -11.14
C ASP A 83 -39.38 -18.47 -10.61
N THR A 84 -39.56 -18.58 -9.29
CA THR A 84 -40.68 -19.33 -8.68
C THR A 84 -42.04 -18.64 -8.84
N GLY A 85 -42.07 -17.42 -9.39
CA GLY A 85 -43.28 -16.62 -9.60
C GLY A 85 -43.63 -15.68 -8.45
N GLU A 86 -42.82 -15.62 -7.38
CA GLU A 86 -42.98 -14.64 -6.30
C GLU A 86 -42.71 -13.21 -6.79
N ARG A 87 -43.50 -12.24 -6.29
CA ARG A 87 -43.29 -10.82 -6.61
C ARG A 87 -42.02 -10.31 -5.94
N ARG A 88 -41.29 -9.41 -6.62
CA ARG A 88 -40.08 -8.76 -6.07
C ARG A 88 -40.25 -8.19 -4.66
N ALA A 89 -41.39 -7.55 -4.38
CA ALA A 89 -41.68 -7.00 -3.05
C ALA A 89 -41.83 -8.08 -1.96
N ALA A 90 -42.38 -9.25 -2.30
CA ALA A 90 -42.54 -10.37 -1.38
C ALA A 90 -41.18 -11.03 -1.08
N VAL A 91 -40.36 -11.24 -2.12
CA VAL A 91 -38.99 -11.77 -1.97
C VAL A 91 -38.12 -10.81 -1.14
N ALA A 92 -38.19 -9.50 -1.40
CA ALA A 92 -37.48 -8.48 -0.62
C ALA A 92 -37.88 -8.50 0.86
N ALA A 93 -39.19 -8.55 1.15
CA ALA A 93 -39.69 -8.65 2.52
C ALA A 93 -39.23 -9.95 3.22
N ARG A 94 -39.17 -11.06 2.48
CA ARG A 94 -38.74 -12.37 3.00
C ARG A 94 -37.24 -12.43 3.32
N LEU A 95 -36.43 -11.74 2.53
CA LEU A 95 -34.98 -11.64 2.72
C LEU A 95 -34.57 -10.46 3.62
N GLY A 96 -35.53 -9.63 4.06
CA GLY A 96 -35.25 -8.43 4.84
C GLY A 96 -34.46 -7.36 4.07
N LEU A 97 -34.54 -7.39 2.74
CA LEU A 97 -33.81 -6.47 1.87
C LEU A 97 -34.65 -5.23 1.57
N SER A 98 -34.01 -4.06 1.62
CA SER A 98 -34.57 -2.84 1.02
C SER A 98 -34.65 -2.97 -0.51
N THR A 99 -35.45 -2.11 -1.14
CA THR A 99 -35.56 -2.05 -2.60
C THR A 99 -34.22 -1.78 -3.28
N ALA A 100 -33.37 -0.94 -2.67
CA ALA A 100 -32.04 -0.63 -3.17
C ALA A 100 -31.08 -1.84 -3.07
N GLN A 101 -31.13 -2.58 -1.96
CA GLN A 101 -30.33 -3.81 -1.80
C GLN A 101 -30.81 -4.93 -2.72
N MET A 102 -32.12 -5.06 -2.93
CA MET A 102 -32.71 -5.98 -3.90
C MET A 102 -32.22 -5.69 -5.32
N LYS A 103 -32.20 -4.41 -5.71
CA LYS A 103 -31.67 -3.98 -7.02
C LYS A 103 -30.17 -4.30 -7.14
N ARG A 104 -29.37 -3.93 -6.15
CA ARG A 104 -27.91 -4.21 -6.14
C ARG A 104 -27.60 -5.71 -6.20
N ALA A 105 -28.38 -6.55 -5.53
CA ALA A 105 -28.20 -8.00 -5.59
C ALA A 105 -28.44 -8.56 -7.00
N LEU A 106 -29.44 -8.04 -7.72
CA LEU A 106 -29.74 -8.43 -9.10
C LEU A 106 -28.70 -7.87 -10.09
N ASP A 107 -28.35 -6.58 -9.97
CA ASP A 107 -27.33 -5.94 -10.80
C ASP A 107 -25.97 -6.64 -10.64
N GLY A 108 -25.61 -7.04 -9.40
CA GLY A 108 -24.40 -7.79 -9.09
C GLY A 108 -24.36 -9.21 -9.66
N ALA A 109 -25.51 -9.84 -9.91
CA ALA A 109 -25.59 -11.14 -10.58
C ALA A 109 -25.49 -11.05 -12.11
N GLY A 110 -25.26 -9.85 -12.67
CA GLY A 110 -25.26 -9.64 -14.11
C GLY A 110 -26.65 -9.80 -14.74
N THR A 111 -27.72 -9.78 -13.94
CA THR A 111 -29.10 -9.79 -14.44
C THR A 111 -29.54 -8.38 -14.80
N SER A 112 -28.82 -7.77 -15.75
CA SER A 112 -29.31 -6.61 -16.46
C SER A 112 -30.58 -7.01 -17.22
N SER A 113 -31.73 -6.86 -16.56
CA SER A 113 -33.03 -6.94 -17.21
C SER A 113 -33.09 -5.85 -18.29
N PRO A 114 -33.49 -6.15 -19.54
CA PRO A 114 -33.37 -5.21 -20.66
C PRO A 114 -34.41 -4.06 -20.63
N ALA A 115 -34.92 -3.69 -19.46
CA ALA A 115 -36.10 -2.85 -19.32
C ALA A 115 -35.82 -1.34 -19.10
N GLU A 116 -34.58 -0.86 -19.18
CA GLU A 116 -34.28 0.58 -19.21
C GLU A 116 -33.20 0.94 -20.25
N ALA A 117 -33.39 0.48 -21.50
CA ALA A 117 -32.80 1.12 -22.67
C ALA A 117 -33.85 2.06 -23.28
N GLY A 118 -34.09 3.19 -22.63
CA GLY A 118 -35.07 4.15 -23.12
C GLY A 118 -34.96 5.48 -22.41
N ARG A 119 -34.27 6.42 -23.07
CA ARG A 119 -34.36 7.89 -22.90
C ARG A 119 -33.38 8.50 -21.88
N THR A 120 -32.17 8.82 -22.35
CA THR A 120 -31.82 10.20 -22.77
C THR A 120 -30.43 10.21 -23.41
N GLU A 121 -30.39 10.51 -24.70
CA GLU A 121 -29.32 11.26 -25.35
C GLU A 121 -30.02 12.43 -26.07
N PRO A 122 -29.36 13.57 -26.39
CA PRO A 122 -27.92 13.64 -26.64
C PRO A 122 -27.22 14.92 -26.11
N ALA A 123 -25.93 14.98 -26.45
CA ALA A 123 -25.12 16.19 -26.64
C ALA A 123 -24.42 16.76 -25.39
N LEU A 124 -23.14 16.42 -25.23
CA LEU A 124 -22.06 17.21 -25.83
C LEU A 124 -20.72 16.54 -25.55
N ALA A 125 -20.09 16.08 -26.63
CA ALA A 125 -18.66 15.85 -26.68
C ALA A 125 -17.97 17.21 -26.49
N ALA A 126 -17.36 17.43 -25.33
CA ALA A 126 -16.29 18.40 -25.16
C ALA A 126 -15.00 17.59 -25.11
N THR A 127 -14.40 17.45 -26.29
CA THR A 127 -13.08 16.89 -26.52
C THR A 127 -12.04 17.66 -25.70
N ALA A 128 -11.14 16.91 -25.07
CA ALA A 128 -10.04 17.37 -24.23
C ALA A 128 -8.91 18.09 -25.02
N ASP A 129 -9.24 18.86 -26.06
CA ASP A 129 -8.29 19.51 -26.97
C ASP A 129 -8.16 21.03 -26.76
N ASP A 130 -9.00 21.67 -25.93
CA ASP A 130 -9.00 23.15 -25.77
C ASP A 130 -8.09 23.66 -24.62
N VAL A 131 -7.61 22.78 -23.74
CA VAL A 131 -6.76 23.18 -22.59
C VAL A 131 -5.27 23.32 -22.98
N ALA A 132 -4.86 22.78 -24.12
CA ALA A 132 -3.46 22.82 -24.56
C ALA A 132 -3.07 24.14 -25.26
N GLU A 133 -4.02 24.93 -25.78
CA GLU A 133 -3.72 26.15 -26.53
C GLU A 133 -3.72 27.43 -25.66
N GLN A 134 -4.39 27.43 -24.50
CA GLN A 134 -4.41 28.61 -23.61
C GLN A 134 -3.15 28.80 -22.75
N VAL A 135 -2.34 27.76 -22.49
CA VAL A 135 -1.10 27.88 -21.69
C VAL A 135 0.09 28.39 -22.52
N ALA A 136 0.03 28.27 -23.85
CA ALA A 136 1.07 28.72 -24.76
C ALA A 136 1.01 30.23 -25.08
N ALA A 137 -0.15 30.88 -24.89
CA ALA A 137 -0.30 32.31 -25.14
C ALA A 137 0.13 33.19 -23.96
N GLU A 138 0.12 32.68 -22.72
CA GLU A 138 0.42 33.47 -21.52
C GLU A 138 1.92 33.50 -21.15
N THR A 139 2.76 32.67 -21.77
CA THR A 139 4.21 32.62 -21.52
C THR A 139 5.06 33.38 -22.55
N LYS A 140 4.45 34.15 -23.47
CA LYS A 140 5.15 35.04 -24.42
C LYS A 140 4.94 36.54 -24.13
N ALA A 141 4.30 36.89 -23.02
CA ALA A 141 4.06 38.28 -22.63
C ALA A 141 4.53 38.61 -21.19
N ALA A 142 5.51 37.86 -20.66
CA ALA A 142 6.24 38.19 -19.44
C ALA A 142 7.72 38.43 -19.73
#